data_AF-K0F9M3-F1
#
_entry.id   AF-K0F9M3-F1
#
_cell.length_a   1.000
_cell.length_b   1.000
_cell.length_c   1.000
_cell.angle_alpha   90.00
_cell.angle_beta   90.00
_cell.angle_gamma   90.00
#
_symmetry.space_group_name_H-M   'P 1'
#
loop_
_entity.id
_entity.type
_entity.pdbx_description
1 polymer ?
#
loop_
_entity_poly.entity_id
_entity_poly.type
_entity_poly.pdbx_seq_one_letter_code
_entity_poly.pdbx_strand_id
1 'polypeptide(L)'
;MLRWPHVDAHGGWLIFGTGPSELGVHPTDGAPVHEISLMCDDLAQTVAELAGRGAEFAGEIVDRGFGRCIDLRVPGAGTMLLYEPRHPVAYK
;
A
#
# COMPACT_ATOMS: atom_id res chain seq x y z
N MET A 1 -7.52 -22.16 6.48
CA MET A 1 -6.46 -21.44 7.23
C MET A 1 -5.20 -21.45 6.38
N LEU A 2 -4.74 -20.29 5.90
CA LEU A 2 -3.74 -20.20 4.82
C LEU A 2 -2.30 -20.49 5.26
N ARG A 3 -2.00 -20.39 6.56
CA ARG A 3 -0.69 -20.69 7.16
C ARG A 3 0.49 -19.91 6.55
N TRP A 4 0.23 -18.68 6.10
CA TRP A 4 1.29 -17.78 5.68
C TRP A 4 2.10 -17.25 6.86
N PRO A 5 3.42 -17.03 6.69
CA PRO A 5 4.20 -16.28 7.67
C PRO A 5 3.66 -14.84 7.74
N HIS A 6 3.80 -14.21 8.89
CA HIS A 6 3.38 -12.83 9.07
C HIS A 6 4.33 -12.08 10.01
N VAL A 7 4.28 -10.76 9.92
CA VAL A 7 4.80 -9.82 10.92
C VAL A 7 3.63 -9.12 11.60
N ASP A 8 3.84 -8.68 12.83
CA ASP A 8 2.93 -7.76 13.53
C ASP A 8 3.59 -6.38 13.56
N ALA A 9 3.01 -5.43 12.83
CA ALA A 9 3.45 -4.04 12.78
C ALA A 9 2.88 -3.19 13.94
N HIS A 10 2.67 -3.83 15.09
CA HIS A 10 2.10 -3.33 16.34
C HIS A 10 0.57 -3.23 16.36
N GLY A 11 -0.01 -3.43 17.55
CA GLY A 11 -1.45 -3.26 17.78
C GLY A 11 -2.33 -4.25 17.00
N GLY A 12 -1.79 -5.39 16.56
CA GLY A 12 -2.52 -6.36 15.75
C GLY A 12 -2.62 -5.96 14.26
N TRP A 13 -1.79 -5.03 13.79
CA TRP A 13 -1.58 -4.82 12.36
C TRP A 13 -0.78 -5.99 11.78
N LEU A 14 -1.49 -7.05 11.37
CA LEU A 14 -0.87 -8.24 10.83
C LEU A 14 -0.61 -8.05 9.33
N ILE A 15 0.58 -8.42 8.88
CA ILE A 15 0.96 -8.38 7.46
C ILE A 15 1.49 -9.76 7.09
N PHE A 16 0.75 -10.47 6.24
CA PHE A 16 1.05 -11.83 5.83
C PHE A 16 1.85 -11.83 4.53
N GLY A 17 2.95 -12.58 4.48
CA GLY A 17 3.73 -12.77 3.26
C GLY A 17 3.05 -13.75 2.32
N THR A 18 2.79 -13.33 1.08
CA THR A 18 2.11 -14.13 0.03
C THR A 18 3.06 -14.51 -1.12
N GLY A 19 4.37 -14.39 -0.89
CA GLY A 19 5.42 -14.50 -1.89
C GLY A 19 6.01 -13.12 -2.16
N PRO A 20 6.01 -12.62 -3.41
CA PRO A 20 6.50 -11.28 -3.76
C PRO A 20 5.50 -10.17 -3.38
N SER A 21 4.50 -10.47 -2.55
CA SER A 21 3.42 -9.55 -2.18
C SER A 21 3.03 -9.79 -0.74
N GLU A 22 2.14 -8.92 -0.25
CA GLU A 22 1.66 -8.94 1.13
C GLU A 22 0.13 -8.93 1.17
N LEU A 23 -0.42 -9.45 2.26
CA LEU A 23 -1.80 -9.27 2.65
C LEU A 23 -1.82 -8.60 4.03
N GLY A 24 -2.18 -7.32 4.08
CA GLY A 24 -2.45 -6.61 5.33
C GLY A 24 -3.81 -6.98 5.90
N VAL A 25 -3.88 -7.28 7.19
CA VAL A 25 -5.11 -7.46 7.95
C VAL A 25 -5.00 -6.61 9.21
N HIS A 26 -5.83 -5.56 9.26
CA HIS A 26 -5.73 -4.52 10.27
C HIS A 26 -7.03 -4.42 11.08
N PRO A 27 -6.95 -4.11 12.38
CA PRO A 27 -8.12 -3.77 13.17
C PRO A 27 -8.82 -2.53 12.60
N THR A 28 -10.14 -2.51 12.66
CA THR A 28 -10.96 -1.34 12.30
C THR A 28 -12.16 -1.27 13.22
N ASP A 29 -12.51 -0.06 13.67
CA ASP A 29 -13.75 0.23 14.39
C ASP A 29 -14.92 0.54 13.43
N GLY A 30 -14.62 0.63 12.13
CA GLY A 30 -15.59 0.93 11.08
C GLY A 30 -16.08 -0.30 10.30
N ALA A 31 -16.69 -0.04 9.15
CA ALA A 31 -17.04 -1.12 8.23
C ALA A 31 -15.77 -1.80 7.67
N PRO A 32 -15.73 -3.13 7.61
CA PRO A 32 -14.65 -3.84 6.94
C PRO A 32 -14.54 -3.43 5.48
N VAL A 33 -13.31 -3.21 5.01
CA VAL A 33 -13.00 -2.87 3.62
C VAL A 33 -11.89 -3.77 3.11
N HIS A 34 -11.85 -3.94 1.79
CA HIS A 34 -10.76 -4.60 1.08
C HIS A 34 -10.19 -3.62 0.07
N GLU A 35 -8.87 -3.53 0.01
CA GLU A 35 -8.14 -2.68 -0.92
C GLU A 35 -6.98 -3.47 -1.55
N ILE A 36 -6.58 -3.06 -2.76
CA ILE A 36 -5.32 -3.46 -3.39
C ILE A 36 -4.49 -2.19 -3.56
N SER A 37 -3.24 -2.27 -3.16
CA SER A 37 -2.29 -1.16 -3.19
C SER A 37 -1.01 -1.57 -3.92
N LEU A 38 -0.32 -0.61 -4.50
CA LEU A 38 1.00 -0.78 -5.11
C LEU A 38 2.07 -0.24 -4.14
N MET A 39 3.17 -0.98 -4.03
CA MET A 39 4.33 -0.59 -3.22
C MET A 39 5.49 -0.17 -4.12
N CYS A 40 6.32 0.75 -3.63
CA CYS A 40 7.56 1.17 -4.28
C CYS A 40 8.63 1.55 -3.24
N ASP A 41 9.89 1.57 -3.65
CA ASP A 41 11.01 1.88 -2.75
C ASP A 41 11.26 3.39 -2.60
N ASP A 42 10.94 4.18 -3.64
CA ASP A 42 10.98 5.65 -3.62
C ASP A 42 9.72 6.21 -4.28
N LEU A 43 8.82 6.75 -3.46
CA LEU A 43 7.55 7.25 -3.97
C LEU A 43 7.72 8.49 -4.86
N ALA A 44 8.64 9.38 -4.54
CA ALA A 44 8.81 10.63 -5.29
C ALA A 44 9.35 10.34 -6.70
N GLN A 45 10.35 9.46 -6.79
CA GLN A 45 10.88 9.01 -8.07
C GLN A 45 9.81 8.28 -8.88
N THR A 46 9.08 7.35 -8.26
CA THR A 46 8.04 6.56 -8.94
C THR A 46 6.91 7.45 -9.48
N VAL A 47 6.46 8.43 -8.68
CA VAL A 47 5.44 9.41 -9.12
C VAL A 47 5.94 10.23 -10.31
N ALA A 48 7.17 10.74 -10.26
CA ALA A 48 7.75 11.52 -11.36
C ALA A 48 7.85 10.71 -12.66
N GLU A 49 8.30 9.46 -12.57
CA GLU A 49 8.40 8.56 -13.73
C GLU A 49 7.03 8.25 -14.33
N LEU A 50 6.05 7.87 -13.50
CA LEU A 50 4.71 7.54 -13.94
C LEU A 50 3.98 8.76 -14.52
N ALA A 51 4.10 9.92 -13.89
CA ALA A 51 3.56 11.17 -14.42
C ALA A 51 4.17 11.53 -15.77
N GLY A 52 5.49 11.32 -15.95
CA GLY A 52 6.17 11.48 -17.23
C GLY A 52 5.65 10.57 -18.34
N ARG A 53 4.98 9.46 -17.98
CA ARG A 53 4.30 8.53 -18.90
C ARG A 53 2.79 8.79 -19.03
N GLY A 54 2.28 9.85 -18.40
CA GLY A 54 0.87 10.25 -18.47
C GLY A 54 -0.02 9.69 -17.36
N ALA A 55 0.53 9.10 -16.30
CA ALA A 55 -0.26 8.73 -15.13
C ALA A 55 -0.74 9.98 -14.38
N GLU A 56 -1.97 9.94 -13.87
CA GLU A 56 -2.55 11.01 -13.06
C GLU A 56 -2.68 10.58 -11.60
N PHE A 57 -2.53 11.53 -10.68
CA PHE A 57 -2.62 11.29 -9.24
C PHE A 57 -3.66 12.21 -8.61
N ALA A 58 -4.37 11.70 -7.61
CA ALA A 58 -5.33 12.46 -6.81
C ALA A 58 -4.67 12.96 -5.52
N GLY A 59 -4.52 14.28 -5.40
CA GLY A 59 -3.94 14.92 -4.23
C GLY A 59 -2.40 14.92 -4.25
N GLU A 60 -1.82 15.03 -3.06
CA GLU A 60 -0.37 15.11 -2.84
C GLU A 60 0.13 13.88 -2.08
N ILE A 61 1.46 13.69 -2.06
CA ILE A 61 2.08 12.67 -1.21
C ILE A 61 1.85 13.03 0.26
N VAL A 62 1.27 12.10 1.01
CA VAL A 62 0.99 12.24 2.44
C VAL A 62 1.60 11.11 3.24
N ASP A 63 2.14 11.41 4.43
CA ASP A 63 2.54 10.37 5.39
C ASP A 63 1.30 9.89 6.15
N ARG A 64 0.99 8.58 6.07
CA ARG A 64 -0.16 7.95 6.74
C ARG A 64 0.27 7.10 7.96
N GLY A 65 1.48 7.31 8.48
CA GLY A 65 2.06 6.56 9.61
C GLY A 65 2.66 5.21 9.20
N PHE A 66 1.98 4.46 8.33
CA PHE A 66 2.52 3.20 7.79
C PHE A 66 3.39 3.39 6.55
N GLY A 67 3.37 4.57 5.93
CA GLY A 67 4.09 4.84 4.70
C GLY A 67 3.82 6.23 4.14
N ARG A 68 4.60 6.60 3.12
CA ARG A 68 4.30 7.76 2.28
C ARG A 68 3.37 7.29 1.17
N CYS A 69 2.28 8.00 0.93
CA CYS A 69 1.14 7.50 0.19
C CYS A 69 0.64 8.55 -0.80
N ILE A 70 0.18 8.11 -1.96
CA ILE A 70 -0.57 8.93 -2.93
C ILE A 70 -1.60 8.06 -3.64
N ASP A 71 -2.70 8.67 -4.06
CA ASP A 71 -3.75 7.95 -4.78
C ASP A 71 -3.49 8.05 -6.29
N LEU A 72 -3.18 6.92 -6.93
CA LEU A 72 -3.04 6.79 -8.38
C LEU A 72 -4.43 6.69 -9.03
N ARG A 73 -4.72 7.54 -10.02
CA ARG A 73 -5.96 7.40 -10.82
C ARG A 73 -5.82 6.25 -11.81
N VAL A 74 -6.75 5.31 -11.74
CA VAL A 74 -6.84 4.17 -12.66
C VAL A 74 -8.06 4.35 -13.56
N PRO A 75 -7.87 4.51 -14.88
CA PRO A 75 -8.98 4.70 -15.82
C PRO A 75 -10.04 3.60 -15.69
N GLY A 76 -11.28 3.99 -15.40
CA GLY A 76 -12.40 3.07 -15.23
C GLY A 76 -12.47 2.33 -13.89
N ALA A 77 -11.49 2.48 -13.00
CA ALA A 77 -11.43 1.79 -11.70
C ALA A 77 -11.32 2.72 -10.48
N GLY A 78 -11.34 4.04 -10.67
CA GLY A 78 -11.24 5.00 -9.56
C GLY A 78 -9.80 5.24 -9.16
N THR A 79 -9.49 5.12 -7.88
CA THR A 79 -8.12 5.29 -7.34
C THR A 79 -7.59 4.02 -6.72
N MET A 80 -6.27 3.84 -6.81
CA MET A 80 -5.51 2.82 -6.08
C MET A 80 -4.42 3.50 -5.27
N LEU A 81 -4.15 2.99 -4.07
CA LEU A 81 -3.03 3.48 -3.26
C LEU A 81 -1.70 3.07 -3.91
N LEU A 82 -0.81 4.03 -4.13
CA LEU A 82 0.62 3.81 -4.38
C LEU A 82 1.39 4.34 -3.16
N TYR A 83 2.27 3.53 -2.58
CA TYR A 83 2.97 3.93 -1.37
C TYR A 83 4.39 3.39 -1.24
N GLU A 84 5.19 4.11 -0.46
CA GLU A 84 6.51 3.71 0.04
C GLU A 84 6.33 3.24 1.49
N PRO A 85 6.55 1.95 1.79
CA PRO A 85 6.29 1.38 3.11
C PRO A 85 7.28 1.93 4.15
N ARG A 86 6.77 2.20 5.36
CA ARG A 86 7.55 2.55 6.56
C ARG A 86 7.27 1.61 7.74
N HIS A 87 6.68 0.45 7.46
CA HIS A 87 6.41 -0.62 8.40
C HIS A 87 7.32 -1.84 8.14
N PRO A 88 7.42 -2.78 9.09
CA PRO A 88 8.00 -4.09 8.79
C PRO A 88 7.29 -4.75 7.61
N VAL A 89 8.06 -5.26 6.65
CA VAL A 89 7.56 -5.97 5.47
C VAL A 89 7.68 -7.48 5.66
N ALA A 90 6.78 -8.24 5.05
CA ALA A 90 6.65 -9.68 5.06
C ALA A 90 6.91 -10.35 3.69
N TYR A 91 6.93 -9.60 2.58
CA TYR A 91 7.24 -10.18 1.27
C TYR A 91 8.69 -10.71 1.20
N LYS A 92 8.92 -11.71 0.36
CA LYS A 92 10.23 -12.33 0.12
C LYS A 92 10.51 -12.52 -1.36
#